data_AF-A0A8H4U5B0-F1
#
_entry.id   AF-A0A8H4U5B0-F1
#
_cell.length_a   1.000
_cell.length_b   1.000
_cell.length_c   1.000
_cell.angle_alpha   90.00
_cell.angle_beta   90.00
_cell.angle_gamma   90.00
#
_symmetry.space_group_name_H-M   'P 1'
#
loop_
_entity.id
_entity.type
_entity.pdbx_description
1 polymer ?
#
loop_
_entity_poly.entity_id
_entity_poly.type
_entity_poly.pdbx_seq_one_letter_code
_entity_poly.pdbx_strand_id
1 'polypeptide(L)'
;MNDSKATGGNHPERLRILLQTTTHHVPGKDHGEKITFTKNIICQHLWKRDFDPLQERWYPYNDVFGLQDRKCFFLIDHFGFDHSIQEEQGPISVRWYKWNGDSLVQVHTDLPAAIRGELKKWPFTWEGRKFHRLPKNPDGTYSPTVYRRIV
;
A
#
# COMPACT_ATOMS: atom_id res chain seq x y z
N MET A 1 -21.82 -22.07 -36.42
CA MET A 1 -21.36 -22.89 -35.29
C MET A 1 -19.84 -22.88 -35.30
N ASN A 2 -19.23 -22.14 -34.36
CA ASN A 2 -17.96 -22.42 -33.70
C ASN A 2 -17.49 -21.14 -33.00
N ASP A 3 -18.07 -20.92 -31.83
CA ASP A 3 -17.58 -20.00 -30.82
C ASP A 3 -16.22 -20.48 -30.32
N SER A 4 -15.18 -19.68 -30.54
CA SER A 4 -13.88 -19.89 -29.93
C SER A 4 -13.84 -19.10 -28.62
N LYS A 5 -13.90 -19.85 -27.52
CA LYS A 5 -13.83 -19.44 -26.11
C LYS A 5 -12.87 -18.26 -25.86
N ALA A 6 -13.43 -17.16 -25.37
CA ALA A 6 -12.70 -16.17 -24.61
C ALA A 6 -12.22 -16.79 -23.28
N THR A 7 -10.93 -17.08 -23.15
CA THR A 7 -10.30 -17.37 -21.85
C THR A 7 -9.92 -16.04 -21.19
N GLY A 8 -10.93 -15.32 -20.71
CA GLY A 8 -10.76 -14.12 -19.89
C GLY A 8 -11.23 -14.38 -18.47
N GLY A 9 -10.41 -15.07 -17.68
CA GLY A 9 -10.61 -15.16 -16.23
C GLY A 9 -10.37 -13.79 -15.62
N ASN A 10 -11.41 -12.94 -15.60
CA ASN A 10 -11.38 -11.59 -15.09
C ASN A 10 -11.43 -11.62 -13.55
N HIS A 11 -10.34 -12.09 -12.92
CA HIS A 11 -10.13 -11.78 -11.52
C HIS A 11 -9.88 -10.27 -11.43
N PRO A 12 -10.55 -9.51 -10.55
CA PRO A 12 -10.18 -8.13 -10.30
C PRO A 12 -8.70 -8.12 -9.92
N GLU A 13 -7.87 -7.45 -10.71
CA GLU A 13 -6.41 -7.49 -10.59
C GLU A 13 -6.02 -7.06 -9.16
N ARG A 14 -5.55 -8.00 -8.34
CA ARG A 14 -5.00 -7.70 -7.01
C ARG A 14 -3.77 -6.85 -7.21
N LEU A 15 -3.86 -5.58 -6.83
CA LEU A 15 -2.85 -4.58 -7.14
C LEU A 15 -2.30 -3.97 -5.86
N ARG A 16 -0.97 -4.03 -5.72
CA ARG A 16 -0.23 -3.31 -4.71
C ARG A 16 0.40 -2.08 -5.33
N ILE A 17 0.24 -0.96 -4.66
CA ILE A 17 0.75 0.32 -5.13
C ILE A 17 1.70 0.86 -4.09
N LEU A 18 2.93 1.14 -4.50
CA LEU A 18 3.87 1.92 -3.73
C LEU A 18 3.82 3.36 -4.25
N LEU A 19 3.33 4.28 -3.43
CA LEU A 19 3.42 5.70 -3.70
C LEU A 19 4.59 6.28 -2.90
N GLN A 20 5.53 6.92 -3.58
CA GLN A 20 6.63 7.67 -2.97
C GLN A 20 6.40 9.18 -3.14
N THR A 21 6.71 9.96 -2.12
CA THR A 21 6.75 11.42 -2.21
C THR A 21 7.74 12.00 -1.19
N THR A 22 7.88 13.32 -1.17
CA THR A 22 8.44 14.06 -0.03
C THR A 22 7.32 14.74 0.75
N THR A 23 7.49 14.86 2.06
CA THR A 23 6.47 15.38 2.99
C THR A 23 5.92 16.76 2.61
N HIS A 24 6.79 17.67 2.14
CA HIS A 24 6.42 19.03 1.75
C HIS A 24 5.67 19.11 0.41
N HIS A 25 5.82 18.10 -0.45
CA HIS A 25 5.07 18.04 -1.72
C HIS A 25 3.64 17.56 -1.54
N VAL A 26 3.27 16.97 -0.40
CA VAL A 26 1.90 16.49 -0.16
C VAL A 26 0.98 17.69 0.10
N PRO A 27 -0.02 17.97 -0.75
CA PRO A 27 -0.97 19.06 -0.54
C PRO A 27 -1.83 18.84 0.70
N GLY A 28 -2.29 19.94 1.30
CA GLY A 28 -3.14 19.93 2.51
C GLY A 28 -2.53 20.77 3.63
N LYS A 29 -3.42 21.36 4.44
CA LYS A 29 -3.10 22.26 5.56
C LYS A 29 -2.73 21.49 6.83
N ASP A 30 -3.34 20.34 7.04
CA ASP A 30 -3.10 19.48 8.20
C ASP A 30 -2.78 18.03 7.79
N HIS A 31 -2.50 17.19 8.79
CA HIS A 31 -2.18 15.77 8.58
C HIS A 31 -3.34 15.04 7.91
N GLY A 32 -4.59 15.29 8.31
CA GLY A 32 -5.78 14.62 7.78
C GLY A 32 -6.02 14.94 6.31
N GLU A 33 -5.89 16.20 5.91
CA GLU A 33 -5.99 16.62 4.50
C GLU A 33 -4.90 15.98 3.65
N LYS A 34 -3.65 15.94 4.15
CA LYS A 34 -2.51 15.31 3.45
C LYS A 34 -2.68 13.81 3.26
N ILE A 35 -3.20 13.11 4.27
CA ILE A 35 -3.56 11.70 4.16
C ILE A 35 -4.70 11.48 3.16
N THR A 36 -5.72 12.33 3.21
CA THR A 36 -6.87 12.25 2.28
C THR A 36 -6.43 12.43 0.84
N PHE A 37 -5.60 13.44 0.55
CA PHE A 37 -4.99 13.62 -0.76
C PHE A 37 -4.24 12.37 -1.21
N THR A 38 -3.36 11.85 -0.36
CA THR A 38 -2.48 10.72 -0.70
C THR A 38 -3.26 9.46 -1.04
N LYS A 39 -4.35 9.20 -0.31
CA LYS A 39 -5.27 8.09 -0.59
C LYS A 39 -5.98 8.30 -1.93
N ASN A 40 -6.52 9.50 -2.16
CA ASN A 40 -7.37 9.77 -3.31
C ASN A 40 -6.59 9.91 -4.61
N ILE A 41 -5.40 10.52 -4.62
CA ILE A 41 -4.67 10.81 -5.86
C ILE A 41 -4.39 9.56 -6.69
N ILE A 42 -4.04 8.46 -6.02
CA ILE A 42 -3.82 7.16 -6.66
C ILE A 42 -5.13 6.56 -7.15
N CYS A 43 -6.17 6.59 -6.31
CA CYS A 43 -7.46 6.00 -6.64
C CYS A 43 -8.14 6.73 -7.80
N GLN A 44 -8.06 8.06 -7.82
CA GLN A 44 -8.57 8.90 -8.88
C GLN A 44 -7.79 8.69 -10.18
N HIS A 45 -6.47 8.47 -10.09
CA HIS A 45 -5.64 8.17 -11.26
C HIS A 45 -6.05 6.84 -11.91
N LEU A 46 -6.11 5.77 -11.12
CA LEU A 46 -6.29 4.39 -11.61
C LEU A 46 -7.75 3.99 -11.81
N TRP A 47 -8.63 4.34 -10.88
CA TRP A 47 -10.01 3.83 -10.81
C TRP A 47 -11.07 4.92 -10.96
N LYS A 48 -10.67 6.18 -11.17
CA LYS A 48 -11.57 7.33 -11.35
C LYS A 48 -12.56 7.51 -10.20
N ARG A 49 -12.14 7.15 -8.98
CA ARG A 49 -12.90 7.34 -7.74
C ARG A 49 -11.97 7.63 -6.56
N ASP A 50 -12.55 8.10 -5.47
CA ASP A 50 -11.83 8.24 -4.20
C ASP A 50 -11.54 6.88 -3.55
N PHE A 51 -10.69 6.92 -2.52
CA PHE A 51 -10.33 5.76 -1.73
C PHE A 51 -11.56 5.16 -1.04
N ASP A 52 -11.74 3.85 -1.19
CA ASP A 52 -12.80 3.09 -0.57
C ASP A 52 -12.19 2.09 0.45
N PRO A 53 -12.41 2.28 1.76
CA PRO A 53 -11.88 1.36 2.77
C PRO A 53 -12.46 -0.07 2.66
N LEU A 54 -13.53 -0.27 1.89
CA LEU A 54 -14.05 -1.60 1.57
C LEU A 54 -13.30 -2.27 0.42
N GLN A 55 -12.50 -1.56 -0.37
CA GLN A 55 -11.77 -2.14 -1.51
C GLN A 55 -10.25 -1.97 -1.39
N GLU A 56 -9.81 -1.01 -0.56
CA GLU A 56 -8.41 -0.68 -0.36
C GLU A 56 -7.99 -0.73 1.11
N ARG A 57 -6.72 -1.08 1.31
CA ARG A 57 -6.00 -0.91 2.57
C ARG A 57 -4.83 0.03 2.34
N TRP A 58 -4.50 0.83 3.35
CA TRP A 58 -3.50 1.87 3.26
C TRP A 58 -2.52 1.80 4.43
N TYR A 59 -1.22 1.95 4.15
CA TYR A 59 -0.15 1.93 5.14
C TYR A 59 0.87 3.03 4.86
N PRO A 60 1.01 4.02 5.75
CA PRO A 60 2.04 5.03 5.65
C PRO A 60 3.38 4.52 6.17
N TYR A 61 4.46 5.08 5.63
CA TYR A 61 5.80 4.98 6.17
C TYR A 61 6.47 6.35 6.10
N ASN A 62 6.93 6.83 7.26
CA ASN A 62 7.62 8.13 7.42
C ASN A 62 6.77 9.34 7.01
N ASP A 63 5.44 9.31 7.22
CA ASP A 63 4.48 10.39 6.95
C ASP A 63 4.53 11.53 7.98
N VAL A 64 5.75 11.89 8.42
CA VAL A 64 6.02 12.93 9.42
C VAL A 64 5.91 14.30 8.76
N PHE A 65 4.69 14.71 8.38
CA PHE A 65 4.44 15.92 7.58
C PHE A 65 4.84 17.24 8.24
N GLY A 66 5.07 17.25 9.55
CA GLY A 66 5.63 18.42 10.26
C GLY A 66 7.09 18.69 9.90
N LEU A 67 7.80 17.71 9.33
CA LEU A 67 9.18 17.86 8.87
C LEU A 67 9.20 18.02 7.35
N GLN A 68 9.93 19.02 6.85
CA GLN A 68 10.14 19.22 5.42
C GLN A 68 11.22 18.28 4.88
N ASP A 69 11.23 18.12 3.55
CA ASP A 69 12.18 17.29 2.80
C ASP A 69 12.43 15.85 3.32
N ARG A 70 11.39 15.21 3.87
CA ARG A 70 11.47 13.79 4.25
C ARG A 70 10.81 12.94 3.18
N LYS A 71 11.51 11.93 2.68
CA LYS A 71 10.91 10.90 1.81
C LYS A 71 9.89 10.10 2.62
N CYS A 72 8.66 10.03 2.13
CA CYS A 72 7.63 9.18 2.69
C CYS A 72 7.06 8.25 1.63
N PHE A 73 6.55 7.12 2.09
CA PHE A 73 6.01 6.06 1.26
C PHE A 73 4.63 5.68 1.75
N PHE A 74 3.76 5.32 0.82
CA PHE A 74 2.41 4.87 1.11
C PHE A 74 2.15 3.60 0.32
N LEU A 75 1.81 2.54 1.03
CA LEU A 75 1.40 1.28 0.43
C LEU A 75 -0.12 1.26 0.34
N ILE A 76 -0.65 1.08 -0.86
CA ILE A 76 -2.09 0.92 -1.11
C ILE A 76 -2.30 -0.45 -1.73
N ASP A 77 -3.03 -1.31 -1.02
CA ASP A 77 -3.40 -2.64 -1.49
C ASP A 77 -4.86 -2.63 -1.92
N HIS A 78 -5.12 -2.80 -3.22
CA HIS A 78 -6.44 -2.94 -3.81
C HIS A 78 -6.80 -4.41 -3.98
N PHE A 79 -7.85 -4.85 -3.29
CA PHE A 79 -8.34 -6.22 -3.30
C PHE A 79 -9.75 -6.35 -3.90
N GLY A 80 -10.35 -5.24 -4.36
CA GLY A 80 -11.67 -5.23 -4.98
C GLY A 80 -12.80 -5.57 -4.00
N PHE A 81 -13.94 -6.02 -4.54
CA PHE A 81 -15.14 -6.37 -3.76
C PHE A 81 -15.16 -7.83 -3.27
N ASP A 82 -14.22 -8.65 -3.73
CA ASP A 82 -14.11 -10.05 -3.34
C ASP A 82 -13.18 -10.18 -2.13
N HIS A 83 -13.79 -10.16 -0.96
CA HIS A 83 -13.11 -10.37 0.32
C HIS A 83 -12.85 -11.85 0.62
N SER A 84 -13.15 -12.78 -0.30
CA SER A 84 -12.88 -14.20 -0.07
C SER A 84 -11.37 -14.41 0.08
N ILE A 85 -11.01 -14.75 1.32
CA ILE A 85 -9.64 -14.79 1.85
C ILE A 85 -8.94 -16.07 1.37
N GLN A 86 -9.05 -16.44 0.10
CA GLN A 86 -8.18 -17.45 -0.47
C GLN A 86 -6.89 -16.77 -0.94
N GLU A 87 -5.91 -16.90 -0.05
CA GLU A 87 -4.59 -16.30 -0.07
C GLU A 87 -3.75 -16.77 -1.29
N GLU A 88 -3.15 -15.80 -1.97
CA GLU A 88 -1.97 -15.94 -2.87
C GLU A 88 -1.93 -17.06 -3.92
N GLN A 89 -3.05 -17.45 -4.54
CA GLN A 89 -2.97 -18.34 -5.71
C GLN A 89 -2.64 -17.60 -7.02
N GLY A 90 -2.65 -16.26 -7.01
CA GLY A 90 -2.38 -15.42 -8.18
C GLY A 90 -1.26 -14.41 -7.94
N PRO A 91 -0.52 -14.01 -8.99
CA PRO A 91 0.52 -12.99 -8.88
C PRO A 91 -0.08 -11.66 -8.41
N ILE A 92 0.59 -11.01 -7.44
CA ILE A 92 0.26 -9.65 -7.02
C ILE A 92 1.09 -8.69 -7.87
N SER A 93 0.42 -7.86 -8.68
CA SER A 93 1.09 -6.78 -9.41
C SER A 93 1.55 -5.71 -8.42
N VAL A 94 2.81 -5.29 -8.49
CA VAL A 94 3.28 -4.10 -7.77
C VAL A 94 3.53 -2.97 -8.75
N ARG A 95 2.83 -1.85 -8.58
CA ARG A 95 3.08 -0.61 -9.35
C ARG A 95 3.68 0.46 -8.45
N TRP A 96 4.72 1.14 -8.94
CA TRP A 96 5.40 2.20 -8.21
C TRP A 96 5.08 3.55 -8.84
N TYR A 97 4.62 4.49 -8.03
CA TYR A 97 4.37 5.87 -8.42
C TYR A 97 5.17 6.83 -7.55
N LYS A 98 5.48 8.00 -8.13
CA LYS A 98 6.06 9.14 -7.43
C LYS A 98 5.16 10.35 -7.58
N TRP A 99 4.81 10.99 -6.46
CA TRP A 99 4.26 12.34 -6.46
C TRP A 99 5.41 13.34 -6.30
N ASN A 100 5.47 14.35 -7.18
CA ASN A 100 6.53 15.34 -7.20
C ASN A 100 6.09 16.75 -6.75
N GLY A 101 4.86 16.92 -6.28
CA GLY A 101 4.27 18.22 -5.94
C GLY A 101 3.26 18.71 -6.98
N ASP A 102 3.41 18.28 -8.23
CA ASP A 102 2.60 18.75 -9.36
C ASP A 102 1.85 17.61 -10.06
N SER A 103 2.48 16.44 -10.18
CA SER A 103 1.98 15.33 -10.96
C SER A 103 2.37 13.97 -10.36
N LEU A 104 1.54 12.98 -10.67
CA LEU A 104 1.76 11.59 -10.34
C LEU A 104 2.46 10.89 -11.52
N VAL A 105 3.68 10.39 -11.28
CA VAL A 105 4.51 9.76 -12.31
C VAL A 105 4.68 8.28 -12.00
N GLN A 106 4.37 7.40 -12.98
CA GLN A 106 4.67 5.98 -12.85
C GLN A 106 6.17 5.74 -13.02
N VAL A 107 6.76 4.96 -12.12
CA VAL A 107 8.16 4.56 -12.18
C VAL A 107 8.25 3.17 -12.82
N HIS A 108 8.90 3.10 -13.98
CA HIS A 108 9.04 1.87 -14.76
C HIS A 108 10.33 1.09 -14.49
N THR A 109 11.14 1.54 -13.55
CA THR A 109 12.34 0.82 -13.11
C THR A 109 12.01 -0.22 -12.05
N ASP A 110 12.85 -1.24 -11.93
CA ASP A 110 12.73 -2.21 -10.85
C ASP A 110 12.76 -1.54 -9.47
N LEU A 111 11.91 -2.03 -8.58
CA LEU A 111 11.90 -1.61 -7.18
C LEU A 111 13.27 -1.89 -6.55
N PRO A 112 13.93 -0.91 -5.89
CA PRO A 112 15.18 -1.14 -5.19
C PRO A 112 15.14 -2.33 -4.24
N ALA A 113 16.25 -3.06 -4.10
CA ALA A 113 16.32 -4.29 -3.29
C ALA A 113 15.88 -4.07 -1.83
N ALA A 114 16.24 -2.93 -1.23
CA ALA A 114 15.81 -2.55 0.11
C ALA A 114 14.29 -2.42 0.22
N ILE A 115 13.65 -1.79 -0.78
CA ILE A 115 12.19 -1.63 -0.83
C ILE A 115 11.52 -2.99 -1.03
N ARG A 116 12.03 -3.85 -1.92
CA ARG A 116 11.52 -5.22 -2.09
C ARG A 116 11.62 -6.02 -0.79
N GLY A 117 12.75 -5.90 -0.07
CA GLY A 117 12.95 -6.52 1.24
C GLY A 117 11.95 -6.03 2.28
N GLU A 118 11.64 -4.74 2.28
CA GLU A 118 10.64 -4.17 3.16
C GLU A 118 9.23 -4.65 2.79
N LEU A 119 8.85 -4.64 1.51
CA LEU A 119 7.53 -5.10 1.05
C LEU A 119 7.24 -6.57 1.41
N LYS A 120 8.28 -7.42 1.52
CA LYS A 120 8.14 -8.80 2.02
C LYS A 120 7.69 -8.87 3.48
N LYS A 121 7.96 -7.84 4.29
CA LYS A 121 7.48 -7.73 5.69
C LYS A 121 6.05 -7.22 5.79
N TRP A 122 5.44 -6.85 4.67
CA TRP A 122 4.07 -6.37 4.60
C TRP A 122 3.27 -7.27 3.67
N PRO A 123 2.87 -8.48 4.10
CA PRO A 123 2.12 -9.40 3.25
C PRO A 123 0.86 -8.75 2.70
N PHE A 124 0.44 -9.11 1.49
CA PHE A 124 -0.77 -8.54 0.90
C PHE A 124 -2.02 -9.02 1.63
N THR A 125 -2.05 -10.27 2.08
CA THR A 125 -3.23 -10.90 2.69
C THR A 125 -3.40 -10.55 4.17
N TRP A 126 -4.58 -10.84 4.73
CA TRP A 126 -4.87 -10.59 6.14
C TRP A 126 -4.21 -11.63 7.06
N GLU A 127 -4.13 -12.91 6.66
CA GLU A 127 -3.52 -13.94 7.52
C GLU A 127 -2.00 -13.82 7.52
N GLY A 128 -1.38 -13.57 6.37
CA GLY A 128 0.04 -13.18 6.29
C GLY A 128 0.38 -12.00 7.23
N ARG A 129 -0.53 -11.05 7.40
CA ARG A 129 -0.35 -9.93 8.35
C ARG A 129 -0.60 -10.29 9.82
N LYS A 130 -1.40 -11.32 10.13
CA LYS A 130 -1.51 -11.83 11.51
C LYS A 130 -0.15 -12.30 12.04
N PHE A 131 0.75 -12.76 11.17
CA PHE A 131 2.13 -13.13 11.52
C PHE A 131 3.05 -11.95 11.81
N HIS A 132 2.72 -10.74 11.32
CA HIS A 132 3.45 -9.51 11.66
C HIS A 132 2.88 -8.76 12.87
N ARG A 133 1.80 -9.27 13.49
CA ARG A 133 1.39 -8.82 14.82
C ARG A 133 2.35 -9.41 15.86
N LEU A 134 3.45 -8.68 16.04
CA LEU A 134 4.35 -8.69 17.20
C LEU A 134 5.10 -10.02 17.38
N PRO A 135 6.43 -10.01 17.60
CA PRO A 135 7.10 -11.22 18.05
C PRO A 135 6.43 -11.64 19.37
N LYS A 136 5.77 -12.80 19.35
CA LYS A 136 5.38 -13.47 20.57
C LYS A 136 6.67 -13.95 21.23
N ASN A 137 6.75 -13.78 22.54
CA ASN A 137 7.74 -14.52 23.32
C ASN A 137 7.60 -16.03 23.02
N PRO A 138 8.62 -16.87 23.34
CA PRO A 138 8.52 -18.32 23.16
C PRO A 138 7.28 -18.95 23.82
N ASP A 139 6.69 -18.28 24.82
CA ASP A 139 5.49 -18.67 25.57
C ASP A 139 4.16 -18.17 24.95
N GLY A 140 4.20 -17.46 23.83
CA GLY A 140 3.01 -16.96 23.15
C GLY A 140 2.44 -15.64 23.70
N THR A 141 3.05 -15.05 24.73
CA THR A 141 2.56 -13.83 25.40
C THR A 141 3.06 -12.54 24.73
N TYR A 142 2.29 -11.46 24.89
CA TYR A 142 2.61 -10.11 24.39
C TYR A 142 3.19 -9.24 25.52
N SER A 143 4.36 -8.62 25.30
CA SER A 143 4.95 -7.63 26.20
C SER A 143 5.04 -6.24 25.54
N PRO A 144 4.26 -5.25 25.98
CA PRO A 144 4.23 -3.90 25.40
C PRO A 144 5.48 -3.05 25.66
N THR A 145 6.40 -3.48 26.53
CA THR A 145 7.44 -2.59 27.09
C THR A 145 8.64 -2.33 26.18
N VAL A 146 8.82 -3.08 25.09
CA VAL A 146 10.04 -2.97 24.25
C VAL A 146 10.01 -1.76 23.30
N TYR A 147 8.84 -1.20 22.97
CA TYR A 147 8.72 -0.19 21.91
C TYR A 147 8.52 1.26 22.39
N ARG A 148 8.53 1.54 23.71
CA ARG A 148 8.51 2.90 24.26
C ARG A 148 9.92 3.43 24.59
N ARG A 149 10.87 3.29 23.67
CA ARG A 149 12.02 4.21 23.62
C ARG A 149 11.82 5.19 22.48
N ILE A 150 11.19 6.29 22.84
CA ILE A 150 11.24 7.55 22.10
C ILE A 150 12.72 7.93 22.01
N VAL A 151 13.22 8.16 20.80
CA VAL A 151 14.49 8.87 20.57
C VAL A 151 14.17 10.35 20.48
#